data_AF-A0A1E7LZ86-F1
#
_entry.id   AF-A0A1E7LZ86-F1
#
_cell.length_a   1.000
_cell.length_b   1.000
_cell.length_c   1.000
_cell.angle_alpha   90.00
_cell.angle_beta   90.00
_cell.angle_gamma   90.00
#
_symmetry.space_group_name_H-M   'P 1'
#
loop_
_entity.id
_entity.type
_entity.pdbx_description
1 polymer ?
#
loop_
_entity_poly.entity_id
_entity_poly.type
_entity_poly.pdbx_seq_one_letter_code
_entity_poly.pdbx_strand_id
1 'polypeptide(L)'
;PGTKAALLQDVERRAVDWSRPPAPGRRIVFRFHSAPVAAVGEDAVTAVRVTDGGSEREIPAGLLLRAIGYRGVAVPGLPFDEASGTVPHEGGRVSGMTGTYVVGWIKRGPSGGIGANRTCAAETVGTLLADATAGALAAPAHPSSAFRRLARSRSRNVVDARGLAAIDRAEVARGREHGRPRVKLGTVPALMAAAKGRRRWKTPS
;
A
#
# COMPACT_ATOMS: atom_id res chain seq x y z
N PRO A 1 5.09 27.58 12.90
CA PRO A 1 5.32 26.22 12.33
C PRO A 1 5.99 26.34 10.95
N GLY A 2 7.26 25.93 10.85
CA GLY A 2 8.04 26.07 9.62
C GLY A 2 7.44 25.26 8.47
N THR A 3 7.46 25.83 7.27
CA THR A 3 7.05 25.12 6.05
C THR A 3 7.95 23.90 5.84
N LYS A 4 7.48 22.86 5.11
CA LYS A 4 8.33 21.71 4.75
C LYS A 4 9.60 22.11 4.01
N ALA A 5 9.60 23.27 3.34
CA ALA A 5 10.76 23.84 2.69
C ALA A 5 11.89 24.22 3.67
N ALA A 6 11.57 24.55 4.93
CA ALA A 6 12.56 24.84 5.96
C ALA A 6 13.46 23.62 6.26
N LEU A 7 12.99 22.39 6.00
CA LEU A 7 13.81 21.18 6.14
C LEU A 7 14.97 21.12 5.15
N LEU A 8 14.95 21.95 4.10
CA LEU A 8 15.98 22.01 3.07
C LEU A 8 16.82 23.27 3.14
N GLN A 9 16.66 24.10 4.18
CA GLN A 9 17.34 25.40 4.28
C GLN A 9 18.87 25.27 4.32
N ASP A 10 19.37 24.21 4.97
CA ASP A 10 20.79 23.94 5.16
C ASP A 10 21.36 23.01 4.08
N VAL A 11 20.54 22.64 3.07
CA VAL A 11 20.99 21.82 1.94
C VAL A 11 21.74 22.70 0.95
N GLU A 12 22.97 22.31 0.67
CA GLU A 12 23.82 23.02 -0.28
C GLU A 12 23.19 23.07 -1.68
N ARG A 13 23.11 24.28 -2.24
CA ARG A 13 22.66 24.50 -3.62
C ARG A 13 23.86 24.44 -4.54
N ARG A 14 23.88 23.45 -5.44
CA ARG A 14 24.91 23.32 -6.48
C ARG A 14 24.29 23.26 -7.86
N ALA A 15 24.96 23.87 -8.83
CA ALA A 15 24.74 23.55 -10.23
C ALA A 15 25.28 22.13 -10.50
N VAL A 16 24.46 21.29 -11.11
CA VAL A 16 24.84 19.92 -11.48
C VAL A 16 24.84 19.84 -13.00
N ASP A 17 25.96 19.39 -13.58
CA ASP A 17 25.99 19.01 -14.98
C ASP A 17 25.25 17.68 -15.14
N TRP A 18 24.06 17.77 -15.73
CA TRP A 18 23.17 16.63 -15.96
C TRP A 18 23.48 15.87 -17.24
N SER A 19 24.41 16.34 -18.08
CA SER A 19 24.80 15.65 -19.31
C SER A 19 25.80 14.51 -19.06
N ARG A 20 26.36 14.43 -17.85
CA ARG A 20 27.40 13.47 -17.47
C ARG A 20 27.02 12.67 -16.23
N PRO A 21 27.52 11.43 -16.09
CA PRO A 21 27.38 10.66 -14.86
C PRO A 21 27.94 11.41 -13.64
N PRO A 22 27.42 11.16 -12.43
CA PRO A 22 28.01 11.64 -11.19
C PRO A 22 29.48 11.23 -11.04
N ALA A 23 30.27 12.04 -10.32
CA ALA A 23 31.52 11.57 -9.73
C ALA A 23 31.27 10.35 -8.80
N PRO A 24 32.28 9.48 -8.59
CA PRO A 24 32.18 8.34 -7.68
C PRO A 24 31.72 8.76 -6.28
N GLY A 25 30.86 7.94 -5.67
CA GLY A 25 30.28 8.19 -4.35
C GLY A 25 28.74 8.22 -4.37
N ARG A 26 28.14 8.26 -3.18
CA ARG A 26 26.68 8.34 -3.03
C ARG A 26 26.27 9.80 -2.88
N ARG A 27 25.27 10.23 -3.66
CA ARG A 27 24.64 11.54 -3.53
C ARG A 27 23.12 11.43 -3.64
N ILE A 28 22.41 12.29 -2.92
CA ILE A 28 20.97 12.51 -3.08
C ILE A 28 20.83 13.93 -3.58
N VAL A 29 20.19 14.11 -4.74
CA VAL A 29 19.97 15.43 -5.33
C VAL A 29 18.48 15.71 -5.40
N PHE A 30 18.06 16.82 -4.81
CA PHE A 30 16.70 17.32 -4.89
C PHE A 30 16.60 18.34 -6.02
N ARG A 31 15.87 17.98 -7.09
CA ARG A 31 15.59 18.89 -8.23
C ARG A 31 14.12 19.31 -8.17
N PHE A 32 13.87 20.62 -8.19
CA PHE A 32 12.54 21.21 -8.21
C PHE A 32 12.20 21.77 -9.59
N HIS A 33 10.93 22.10 -9.84
CA HIS A 33 10.44 22.64 -11.12
C HIS A 33 10.83 21.78 -12.34
N SER A 34 10.78 20.46 -12.13
CA SER A 34 11.31 19.42 -13.01
C SER A 34 10.27 18.32 -13.17
N ALA A 35 9.41 18.41 -14.18
CA ALA A 35 8.43 17.37 -14.47
C ALA A 35 9.05 16.31 -15.39
N PRO A 36 8.88 15.00 -15.12
CA PRO A 36 9.26 13.95 -16.07
C PRO A 36 8.34 13.99 -17.29
N VAL A 37 8.94 13.95 -18.47
CA VAL A 37 8.27 13.93 -19.79
C VAL A 37 8.28 12.52 -20.38
N ALA A 38 9.44 11.85 -20.37
CA ALA A 38 9.58 10.50 -20.92
C ALA A 38 10.67 9.69 -20.21
N ALA A 39 10.49 8.37 -20.15
CA ALA A 39 11.60 7.44 -19.94
C ALA A 39 12.23 7.15 -21.30
N VAL A 40 13.56 7.20 -21.39
CA VAL A 40 14.32 7.04 -22.63
C VAL A 40 15.07 5.71 -22.60
N GLY A 41 15.09 5.02 -23.74
CA GLY A 41 15.73 3.72 -23.95
C GLY A 41 14.76 2.71 -24.57
N GLU A 42 15.31 1.69 -25.24
CA GLU A 42 14.52 0.64 -25.92
C GLU A 42 14.20 -0.51 -24.95
N ASP A 43 15.23 -1.25 -24.53
CA ASP A 43 15.07 -2.41 -23.64
C ASP A 43 15.09 -2.04 -22.15
N ALA A 44 15.76 -0.94 -21.81
CA ALA A 44 15.94 -0.47 -20.44
C ALA A 44 16.05 1.05 -20.40
N VAL A 45 15.74 1.63 -19.24
CA VAL A 45 15.91 3.07 -19.02
C VAL A 45 17.39 3.42 -19.07
N THR A 46 17.75 4.33 -19.96
CA THR A 46 19.09 4.91 -20.09
C THR A 46 19.13 6.38 -19.72
N ALA A 47 17.98 7.07 -19.84
CA ALA A 47 17.80 8.44 -19.39
C ALA A 47 16.33 8.74 -19.03
N VAL A 48 16.13 9.87 -18.36
CA VAL A 48 14.80 10.45 -18.10
C VAL A 48 14.77 11.83 -18.73
N ARG A 49 13.84 12.06 -19.64
CA ARG A 49 13.57 13.38 -20.20
C ARG A 49 12.69 14.17 -19.25
N VAL A 50 13.08 15.41 -18.96
CA VAL A 50 12.45 16.28 -17.97
C VAL A 50 12.33 17.71 -18.48
N THR A 51 11.40 18.48 -17.91
CA THR A 51 11.33 19.93 -18.14
C THR A 51 12.52 20.66 -17.49
N ASP A 52 12.98 21.74 -18.13
CA ASP A 52 14.10 22.57 -17.69
C ASP A 52 13.94 24.02 -18.21
N GLY A 53 13.33 24.90 -17.40
CA GLY A 53 13.27 26.34 -17.72
C GLY A 53 12.60 26.71 -19.05
N GLY A 54 11.58 25.95 -19.47
CA GLY A 54 10.90 26.15 -20.78
C GLY A 54 11.45 25.28 -21.92
N SER A 55 12.50 24.49 -21.66
CA SER A 55 13.03 23.49 -22.57
C SER A 55 12.91 22.07 -21.98
N GLU A 56 13.34 21.06 -22.73
CA GLU A 56 13.49 19.69 -22.25
C GLU A 56 14.96 19.29 -22.19
N ARG A 57 15.30 18.42 -21.24
CA ARG A 57 16.64 17.89 -21.05
C ARG A 57 16.56 16.41 -20.70
N GLU A 58 17.53 15.64 -21.15
CA GLU A 58 17.73 14.25 -20.71
C GLU A 58 18.74 14.17 -19.56
N ILE A 59 18.38 13.41 -18.53
CA ILE A 59 19.25 13.07 -17.40
C ILE A 59 19.60 11.59 -17.50
N PRO A 60 20.88 11.21 -17.67
CA PRO A 60 21.29 9.81 -17.68
C PRO A 60 20.89 9.10 -16.39
N ALA A 61 20.19 7.97 -16.52
CA ALA A 61 19.69 7.19 -15.40
C ALA A 61 19.46 5.73 -15.83
N GLY A 62 19.93 4.79 -15.02
CA GLY A 62 19.67 3.35 -15.23
C GLY A 62 18.41 2.81 -14.53
N LEU A 63 17.73 3.65 -13.74
CA LEU A 63 16.53 3.27 -13.00
C LEU A 63 15.63 4.50 -12.80
N LEU A 64 14.34 4.35 -13.13
CA LEU A 64 13.31 5.33 -12.84
C LEU A 64 12.29 4.75 -11.85
N LEU A 65 12.16 5.38 -10.69
CA LEU A 65 11.16 5.03 -9.67
C LEU A 65 10.11 6.14 -9.59
N ARG A 66 8.84 5.79 -9.84
CA ARG A 66 7.71 6.72 -9.68
C ARG A 66 7.16 6.65 -8.26
N ALA A 67 7.28 7.75 -7.53
CA ALA A 67 6.76 7.91 -6.17
C ALA A 67 5.76 9.08 -6.09
N ILE A 68 4.79 9.11 -7.00
CA ILE A 68 3.83 10.22 -7.21
C ILE A 68 2.46 9.98 -6.56
N GLY A 69 2.39 9.06 -5.60
CA GLY A 69 1.15 8.65 -4.94
C GLY A 69 0.67 7.26 -5.38
N TYR A 70 -0.33 6.76 -4.66
CA TYR A 70 -1.01 5.49 -4.95
C TYR A 70 -2.40 5.77 -5.52
N ARG A 71 -3.04 4.78 -6.13
CA ARG A 71 -4.43 4.90 -6.57
C ARG A 71 -5.21 3.67 -6.13
N GLY A 72 -6.46 3.87 -5.71
CA GLY A 72 -7.37 2.75 -5.44
C GLY A 72 -7.66 1.95 -6.70
N VAL A 73 -8.11 0.72 -6.50
CA VAL A 73 -8.56 -0.18 -7.57
C VAL A 73 -9.99 -0.58 -7.26
N ALA A 74 -10.85 -0.55 -8.28
CA ALA A 74 -12.24 -0.94 -8.14
C ALA A 74 -12.36 -2.39 -7.64
N VAL A 75 -13.28 -2.61 -6.70
CA VAL A 75 -13.64 -3.93 -6.20
C VAL A 75 -14.97 -4.31 -6.82
N PRO A 76 -15.10 -5.49 -7.46
CA PRO A 76 -16.37 -5.92 -8.06
C PRO A 76 -17.52 -5.85 -7.06
N GLY A 77 -18.60 -5.16 -7.45
CA GLY A 77 -19.79 -4.96 -6.62
C GLY A 77 -19.75 -3.75 -5.68
N LEU A 78 -18.66 -2.97 -5.65
CA LEU A 78 -18.61 -1.66 -4.99
C LEU A 78 -18.60 -0.51 -6.01
N PRO A 79 -19.31 0.60 -5.77
CA PRO A 79 -19.18 1.80 -6.59
C PRO A 79 -17.75 2.36 -6.46
N PHE A 80 -17.26 2.98 -7.54
CA PHE A 80 -15.91 3.49 -7.60
C PHE A 80 -15.88 4.77 -8.44
N ASP A 81 -15.29 5.82 -7.89
CA ASP A 81 -15.02 7.05 -8.62
C ASP A 81 -13.63 6.96 -9.26
N GLU A 82 -13.61 6.83 -10.59
CA GLU A 82 -12.37 6.78 -11.35
C GLU A 82 -11.58 8.09 -11.32
N ALA A 83 -12.20 9.25 -11.06
CA ALA A 83 -11.46 10.50 -11.01
C ALA A 83 -10.56 10.55 -9.75
N SER A 84 -11.14 10.27 -8.59
CA SER A 84 -10.41 10.26 -7.31
C SER A 84 -9.70 8.94 -6.98
N GLY A 85 -10.12 7.83 -7.60
CA GLY A 85 -9.66 6.49 -7.26
C GLY A 85 -10.15 6.03 -5.88
N THR A 86 -11.37 6.44 -5.49
CA THR A 86 -11.98 6.17 -4.17
C THR A 86 -13.38 5.58 -4.30
N VAL A 87 -13.93 5.08 -3.19
CA VAL A 87 -15.33 4.62 -3.12
C VAL A 87 -16.20 5.79 -2.65
N PRO A 88 -17.22 6.22 -3.42
CA PRO A 88 -18.14 7.29 -3.03
C PRO A 88 -18.86 6.99 -1.71
N HIS A 89 -18.89 7.97 -0.81
CA HIS A 89 -19.45 7.77 0.52
C HIS A 89 -19.96 9.05 1.20
N GLU A 90 -20.77 8.89 2.25
CA GLU A 90 -21.16 9.96 3.19
C GLU A 90 -20.92 9.52 4.63
N GLY A 91 -20.02 10.20 5.37
CA GLY A 91 -19.54 9.74 6.70
C GLY A 91 -18.79 8.39 6.67
N GLY A 92 -18.66 7.76 5.50
CA GLY A 92 -18.12 6.43 5.30
C GLY A 92 -19.19 5.40 4.91
N ARG A 93 -20.48 5.74 4.90
CA ARG A 93 -21.54 4.93 4.27
C ARG A 93 -21.35 4.95 2.77
N VAL A 94 -21.28 3.79 2.13
CA VAL A 94 -21.17 3.70 0.68
C VAL A 94 -22.51 4.07 0.05
N SER A 95 -22.48 4.98 -0.92
CA SER A 95 -23.69 5.46 -1.61
C SER A 95 -24.42 4.31 -2.29
N GLY A 96 -25.73 4.17 -2.03
CA GLY A 96 -26.56 3.12 -2.63
C GLY A 96 -26.38 1.71 -2.06
N MET A 97 -25.59 1.54 -0.98
CA MET A 97 -25.31 0.22 -0.39
C MET A 97 -25.46 0.21 1.14
N THR A 98 -26.68 -0.03 1.62
CA THR A 98 -26.97 -0.17 3.06
C THR A 98 -26.07 -1.21 3.72
N GLY A 99 -25.53 -0.87 4.89
CA GLY A 99 -24.64 -1.76 5.65
C GLY A 99 -23.22 -1.91 5.10
N THR A 100 -22.86 -1.13 4.08
CA THR A 100 -21.51 -1.11 3.49
C THR A 100 -20.79 0.18 3.87
N TYR A 101 -19.57 0.06 4.38
CA TYR A 101 -18.78 1.18 4.85
C TYR A 101 -17.34 1.13 4.36
N VAL A 102 -16.71 2.30 4.23
CA VAL A 102 -15.32 2.45 3.81
C VAL A 102 -14.52 3.28 4.81
N VAL A 103 -13.23 2.96 4.96
CA VAL A 103 -12.28 3.67 5.85
C VAL A 103 -10.92 3.81 5.18
N GLY A 104 -10.07 4.68 5.72
CA GLY A 104 -8.67 4.80 5.28
C GLY A 104 -8.53 5.37 3.86
N TRP A 105 -7.56 4.86 3.10
CA TRP A 105 -7.22 5.43 1.80
C TRP A 105 -8.27 5.20 0.71
N ILE A 106 -9.03 4.09 0.76
CA ILE A 106 -10.13 3.89 -0.21
C ILE A 106 -11.29 4.87 0.02
N LYS A 107 -11.39 5.44 1.23
CA LYS A 107 -12.34 6.50 1.59
C LYS A 107 -11.80 7.90 1.23
N ARG A 108 -10.56 8.23 1.62
CA ARG A 108 -10.02 9.61 1.60
C ARG A 108 -8.94 9.88 0.54
N GLY A 109 -8.59 8.88 -0.26
CA GLY A 109 -7.40 8.90 -1.11
C GLY A 109 -6.09 8.60 -0.35
N PRO A 110 -4.98 8.47 -1.08
CA PRO A 110 -3.68 7.93 -0.61
C PRO A 110 -2.85 8.95 0.19
N SER A 111 -3.48 9.70 1.09
CA SER A 111 -2.82 10.77 1.84
C SER A 111 -3.01 10.65 3.36
N GLY A 112 -1.99 11.12 4.09
CA GLY A 112 -1.92 11.02 5.55
C GLY A 112 -1.38 9.68 6.05
N GLY A 113 -0.63 9.74 7.15
CA GLY A 113 -0.04 8.57 7.80
C GLY A 113 -1.04 7.78 8.64
N ILE A 114 -0.51 6.86 9.47
CA ILE A 114 -1.28 5.94 10.31
C ILE A 114 -2.29 6.69 11.21
N GLY A 115 -1.90 7.83 11.79
CA GLY A 115 -2.78 8.64 12.63
C GLY A 115 -4.03 9.15 11.91
N ALA A 116 -3.90 9.60 10.66
CA ALA A 116 -5.04 10.08 9.87
C ALA A 116 -6.04 8.94 9.59
N ASN A 117 -5.54 7.72 9.40
CA ASN A 117 -6.39 6.54 9.21
C ASN A 117 -7.14 6.16 10.49
N ARG A 118 -6.54 6.36 11.67
CA ARG A 118 -7.22 6.12 12.96
C ARG A 118 -8.43 7.04 13.13
N THR A 119 -8.26 8.35 12.94
CA THR A 119 -9.36 9.32 13.05
C THR A 119 -10.45 9.05 12.03
N CYS A 120 -10.06 8.77 10.78
CA CYS A 120 -10.99 8.41 9.70
C CYS A 120 -11.81 7.16 10.02
N ALA A 121 -11.18 6.12 10.58
CA ALA A 121 -11.88 4.91 10.97
C ALA A 121 -12.85 5.17 12.15
N ALA A 122 -12.46 5.99 13.12
CA ALA A 122 -13.32 6.32 14.26
C ALA A 122 -14.61 7.02 13.83
N GLU A 123 -14.53 7.97 12.88
CA GLU A 123 -15.70 8.62 12.29
C GLU A 123 -16.67 7.60 11.68
N THR A 124 -16.18 6.74 10.79
CA THR A 124 -17.02 5.74 10.11
C THR A 124 -17.57 4.69 11.06
N VAL A 125 -16.83 4.29 12.09
CA VAL A 125 -17.37 3.41 13.13
C VAL A 125 -18.49 4.11 13.89
N GLY A 126 -18.36 5.40 14.20
CA GLY A 126 -19.45 6.19 14.79
C GLY A 126 -20.69 6.20 13.91
N THR A 127 -20.50 6.37 12.60
CA THR A 127 -21.56 6.29 11.59
C THR A 127 -22.26 4.92 11.57
N LEU A 128 -21.48 3.83 11.57
CA LEU A 128 -21.98 2.45 11.63
C LEU A 128 -22.78 2.19 12.91
N LEU A 129 -22.29 2.66 14.05
CA LEU A 129 -22.98 2.48 15.34
C LEU A 129 -24.28 3.29 15.40
N ALA A 130 -24.32 4.47 14.80
CA ALA A 130 -25.55 5.26 14.68
C ALA A 130 -26.60 4.51 13.85
N ASP A 131 -26.20 3.90 12.72
CA ASP A 131 -27.11 3.11 11.88
C ASP A 131 -27.64 1.87 12.61
N ALA A 132 -26.76 1.18 13.36
CA ALA A 132 -27.15 0.04 14.16
C ALA A 132 -28.17 0.42 15.24
N THR A 133 -27.94 1.54 15.94
CA THR A 133 -28.84 2.04 16.99
C THR A 133 -30.17 2.52 16.42
N ALA A 134 -30.17 3.09 15.23
CA ALA A 134 -31.38 3.51 14.52
C ALA A 134 -32.15 2.34 13.87
N GLY A 135 -31.66 1.10 13.94
CA GLY A 135 -32.29 -0.06 13.28
C GLY A 135 -32.19 -0.04 11.75
N ALA A 136 -31.26 0.74 11.18
CA ALA A 136 -31.08 0.85 9.73
C ALA A 136 -30.30 -0.32 9.11
N LEU A 137 -29.77 -1.23 9.94
CA LEU A 137 -29.03 -2.41 9.49
C LEU A 137 -29.93 -3.65 9.48
N ALA A 138 -29.85 -4.41 8.38
CA ALA A 138 -30.59 -5.66 8.26
C ALA A 138 -30.14 -6.68 9.31
N ALA A 139 -31.10 -7.43 9.86
CA ALA A 139 -30.82 -8.54 10.74
C ALA A 139 -30.05 -9.65 9.97
N PRO A 140 -29.04 -10.29 10.59
CA PRO A 140 -28.32 -11.39 9.94
C PRO A 140 -29.25 -12.57 9.61
N ALA A 141 -29.35 -12.94 8.33
CA ALA A 141 -30.12 -14.10 7.88
C ALA A 141 -29.49 -15.46 8.26
N HIS A 142 -28.22 -15.45 8.68
CA HIS A 142 -27.45 -16.64 8.98
C HIS A 142 -26.60 -16.48 10.24
N PRO A 143 -26.28 -17.57 10.96
CA PRO A 143 -25.35 -17.51 12.08
C PRO A 143 -23.94 -17.14 11.61
N SER A 144 -23.15 -16.53 12.48
CA SER A 144 -21.76 -16.10 12.19
C SER A 144 -20.85 -17.24 11.68
N SER A 145 -21.14 -18.48 12.06
CA SER A 145 -20.42 -19.67 11.59
C SER A 145 -20.59 -19.95 10.09
N ALA A 146 -21.69 -19.48 9.48
CA ALA A 146 -21.98 -19.68 8.06
C ALA A 146 -20.91 -19.03 7.16
N PHE A 147 -20.46 -17.82 7.51
CA PHE A 147 -19.43 -17.11 6.73
C PHE A 147 -18.10 -17.90 6.72
N ARG A 148 -17.68 -18.41 7.88
CA ARG A 148 -16.45 -19.20 7.98
C ARG A 148 -16.52 -20.48 7.12
N ARG A 149 -17.70 -21.10 7.06
CA ARG A 149 -17.96 -22.30 6.26
C ARG A 149 -17.91 -21.98 4.76
N LEU A 150 -18.55 -20.87 4.35
CA LEU A 150 -18.52 -20.36 2.98
C LEU A 150 -17.10 -20.00 2.51
N ALA A 151 -16.33 -19.30 3.33
CA ALA A 151 -14.96 -18.91 2.99
C ALA A 151 -14.08 -20.16 2.73
N ARG A 152 -14.24 -21.20 3.55
CA ARG A 152 -13.49 -22.46 3.40
C ARG A 152 -13.95 -23.33 2.23
N SER A 153 -15.25 -23.30 1.88
CA SER A 153 -15.73 -24.01 0.70
C SER A 153 -15.25 -23.34 -0.59
N ARG A 154 -15.16 -22.01 -0.62
CA ARG A 154 -14.65 -21.26 -1.78
C ARG A 154 -13.12 -21.29 -1.91
N SER A 155 -12.39 -21.37 -0.79
CA SER A 155 -10.93 -21.47 -0.81
C SER A 155 -10.40 -22.33 0.32
N ARG A 156 -9.68 -23.39 -0.06
CA ARG A 156 -8.92 -24.24 0.89
C ARG A 156 -7.67 -23.55 1.44
N ASN A 157 -7.34 -22.36 0.94
CA ASN A 157 -6.14 -21.61 1.26
C ASN A 157 -6.43 -20.38 2.16
N VAL A 158 -7.58 -20.34 2.85
CA VAL A 158 -7.87 -19.26 3.81
C VAL A 158 -6.84 -19.30 4.95
N VAL A 159 -6.12 -18.20 5.13
CA VAL A 159 -5.20 -17.98 6.25
C VAL A 159 -5.97 -17.26 7.36
N ASP A 160 -6.22 -17.95 8.46
CA ASP A 160 -6.82 -17.35 9.66
C ASP A 160 -5.75 -16.74 10.58
N ALA A 161 -6.17 -16.22 11.74
CA ALA A 161 -5.26 -15.64 12.72
C ALA A 161 -4.13 -16.59 13.16
N ARG A 162 -4.40 -17.91 13.25
CA ARG A 162 -3.37 -18.89 13.61
C ARG A 162 -2.35 -19.08 12.49
N GLY A 163 -2.82 -19.10 11.23
CA GLY A 163 -1.95 -19.15 10.06
C GLY A 163 -1.07 -17.89 9.95
N LEU A 164 -1.63 -16.71 10.20
CA LEU A 164 -0.87 -15.46 10.22
C LEU A 164 0.19 -15.45 11.33
N ALA A 165 -0.15 -15.91 12.53
CA ALA A 165 0.80 -16.05 13.63
C ALA A 165 1.91 -17.09 13.31
N ALA A 166 1.60 -18.13 12.53
CA ALA A 166 2.59 -19.11 12.09
C ALA A 166 3.58 -18.53 11.07
N ILE A 167 3.10 -17.72 10.12
CA ILE A 167 3.94 -16.93 9.22
C ILE A 167 4.87 -16.04 10.02
N ASP A 168 4.33 -15.26 10.96
CA ASP A 168 5.12 -14.34 11.78
C ASP A 168 6.25 -15.04 12.54
N ARG A 169 5.94 -16.16 13.21
CA ARG A 169 6.95 -16.98 13.89
C ARG A 169 8.03 -17.48 12.95
N ALA A 170 7.67 -17.93 11.75
CA ALA A 170 8.63 -18.41 10.76
C ALA A 170 9.57 -17.28 10.28
N GLU A 171 9.04 -16.08 10.01
CA GLU A 171 9.85 -14.93 9.61
C GLU A 171 10.80 -14.46 10.73
N VAL A 172 10.32 -14.42 11.97
CA VAL A 172 11.12 -14.03 13.14
C VAL A 172 12.23 -15.05 13.40
N ALA A 173 11.93 -16.34 13.35
CA ALA A 173 12.94 -17.40 13.54
C ALA A 173 14.09 -17.29 12.53
N ARG A 174 13.78 -17.12 11.24
CA ARG A 174 14.78 -16.88 10.18
C ARG A 174 15.58 -15.59 10.38
N GLY A 175 14.95 -14.57 10.97
CA GLY A 175 15.60 -13.32 11.34
C GLY A 175 16.69 -13.52 12.38
N ARG A 176 16.39 -14.29 13.44
CA ARG A 176 17.31 -14.55 14.56
C ARG A 176 18.62 -15.19 14.10
N GLU A 177 18.56 -16.11 13.15
CA GLU A 177 19.74 -16.77 12.56
C GLU A 177 20.74 -15.77 11.93
N HIS A 178 20.27 -14.57 11.56
CA HIS A 178 21.06 -13.54 10.86
C HIS A 178 21.14 -12.23 11.66
N GLY A 179 20.77 -12.21 12.94
CA GLY A 179 20.76 -10.98 13.76
C GLY A 179 19.75 -9.92 13.28
N ARG A 180 18.69 -10.32 12.58
CA ARG A 180 17.66 -9.42 12.02
C ARG A 180 16.33 -9.58 12.78
N PRO A 181 15.48 -8.53 12.86
CA PRO A 181 14.15 -8.66 13.48
C PRO A 181 13.27 -9.72 12.83
N ARG A 182 13.38 -9.87 11.51
CA ARG A 182 12.75 -10.93 10.70
C ARG A 182 13.37 -11.02 9.31
N VAL A 183 13.17 -12.16 8.66
CA VAL A 183 13.38 -12.35 7.21
C VAL A 183 12.05 -12.73 6.58
N LYS A 184 11.52 -11.86 5.70
CA LYS A 184 10.18 -12.05 5.11
C LYS A 184 10.11 -13.24 4.17
N LEU A 185 8.98 -13.94 4.19
CA LEU A 185 8.65 -14.95 3.17
C LEU A 185 8.20 -14.24 1.89
N GLY A 186 9.06 -14.20 0.88
CA GLY A 186 8.88 -13.36 -0.31
C GLY A 186 7.87 -13.85 -1.35
N THR A 187 7.22 -15.01 -1.15
CA THR A 187 6.29 -15.58 -2.13
C THR A 187 5.02 -16.10 -1.47
N VAL A 188 3.92 -16.06 -2.22
CA VAL A 188 2.63 -16.62 -1.77
C VAL A 188 2.74 -18.11 -1.41
N PRO A 189 3.38 -19.00 -2.20
CA PRO A 189 3.58 -20.39 -1.80
C PRO A 189 4.32 -20.56 -0.48
N ALA A 190 5.36 -19.75 -0.22
CA ALA A 190 6.11 -19.81 1.04
C ALA A 190 5.26 -19.35 2.23
N LEU A 191 4.48 -18.28 2.07
CA LEU A 191 3.51 -17.82 3.08
C LEU A 191 2.47 -18.90 3.37
N MET A 192 1.92 -19.53 2.32
CA MET A 192 0.92 -20.59 2.46
C MET A 192 1.48 -21.84 3.15
N ALA A 193 2.72 -22.23 2.83
CA ALA A 193 3.38 -23.36 3.47
C ALA A 193 3.62 -23.10 4.97
N ALA A 194 4.05 -21.89 5.33
CA ALA A 194 4.24 -21.50 6.72
C ALA A 194 2.91 -21.43 7.49
N ALA A 195 1.86 -20.86 6.88
CA ALA A 195 0.54 -20.71 7.48
C ALA A 195 -0.12 -22.05 7.82
N LYS A 196 0.10 -23.09 7.02
CA LYS A 196 -0.50 -24.42 7.23
C LYS A 196 0.06 -25.15 8.45
N GLY A 197 1.18 -24.69 9.00
CA GLY A 197 1.92 -25.37 10.06
C GLY A 197 2.48 -26.70 9.53
N ARG A 198 3.68 -27.09 9.95
CA ARG A 198 4.19 -28.42 9.63
C ARG A 198 3.25 -29.46 10.28
N ARG A 199 2.38 -30.11 9.49
CA ARG A 199 2.10 -31.54 9.71
C ARG A 199 3.48 -32.18 9.70
N ARG A 200 3.94 -32.68 10.86
CA ARG A 200 5.24 -33.35 10.98
C ARG A 200 5.34 -34.36 9.83
N TRP A 201 6.26 -34.13 8.91
CA TRP A 201 6.64 -35.12 7.92
C TRP A 201 7.19 -36.30 8.73
N LYS A 202 6.41 -37.39 8.87
CA LYS A 202 6.95 -38.64 9.39
C LYS A 202 7.85 -39.19 8.29
N THR A 203 9.13 -39.32 8.59
CA THR A 203 10.07 -40.06 7.76
C THR A 203 9.53 -41.49 7.61
N PRO A 204 9.44 -42.06 6.40
CA PRO A 204 9.21 -43.49 6.26
C PRO A 204 10.47 -44.20 6.75
N SER A 205 10.27 -45.20 7.60
CA SER A 205 11.28 -46.18 8.00
C SER A 205 11.76 -47.00 6.81
#